data_AF-A0A9Q8YW77-F1
#
_entry.id   AF-A0A9Q8YW77-F1
#
_cell.length_a   1.000
_cell.length_b   1.000
_cell.length_c   1.000
_cell.angle_alpha   90.00
_cell.angle_beta   90.00
_cell.angle_gamma   90.00
#
_symmetry.space_group_name_H-M   'P 1'
#
loop_
_entity.id
_entity.type
_entity.pdbx_description
1 polymer ?
#
loop_
_entity_poly.entity_id
_entity_poly.type
_entity_poly.pdbx_seq_one_letter_code
_entity_poly.pdbx_strand_id
1 'polypeptide(L)'
;MALFPFSIADIDDPEHIRVVLYASGRMGHAPLNALLKQTRQDLQCFDKIQTQNILQLTQRLDILEQQLKTIIKDLEDVKHKQDAEEADKSKTMGD
;
A
#
# COMPACT_ATOMS: atom_id res chain seq x y z
N MET A 1 48.45 29.39 1.12
CA MET A 1 47.49 29.19 2.23
C MET A 1 46.67 27.96 1.88
N ALA A 2 46.73 26.91 2.69
CA ALA A 2 45.88 25.74 2.51
C ALA A 2 44.50 26.08 3.07
N LEU A 3 43.46 26.11 2.21
CA LEU A 3 42.09 26.09 2.67
C LEU A 3 41.81 24.69 3.20
N PHE A 4 41.84 24.53 4.52
CA PHE A 4 41.25 23.35 5.14
C PHE A 4 39.78 23.28 4.73
N PRO A 5 39.22 22.07 4.48
CA PRO A 5 37.78 21.95 4.28
C PRO A 5 37.12 22.41 5.59
N PHE A 6 36.36 23.50 5.50
CA PHE A 6 35.51 23.96 6.59
C PHE A 6 34.63 22.79 7.04
N SER A 7 34.62 22.51 8.35
CA SER A 7 33.70 21.52 8.89
C SER A 7 32.29 22.08 8.79
N ILE A 8 31.32 21.25 8.44
CA ILE A 8 29.90 21.64 8.53
C ILE A 8 29.53 22.03 9.97
N ALA A 9 30.23 21.48 10.97
CA ALA A 9 30.05 21.82 12.37
C ALA A 9 30.50 23.26 12.72
N ASP A 10 31.32 23.89 11.88
CA ASP A 10 31.82 25.27 12.08
C ASP A 10 30.92 26.31 11.38
N ILE A 11 29.77 25.88 10.82
CA ILE A 11 28.79 26.75 10.18
C ILE A 11 27.81 27.26 11.23
N ASP A 12 27.91 28.55 11.58
CA ASP A 12 27.11 29.19 12.63
C ASP A 12 25.61 29.29 12.30
N ASP A 13 25.27 29.36 11.00
CA ASP A 13 23.88 29.36 10.54
C ASP A 13 23.66 28.26 9.48
N PRO A 14 22.91 27.19 9.81
CA PRO A 14 22.68 26.05 8.94
C PRO A 14 21.92 26.39 7.64
N GLU A 15 21.28 27.56 7.55
CA GLU A 15 20.69 28.05 6.29
C GLU A 15 21.75 28.38 5.21
N HIS A 16 23.03 28.50 5.60
CA HIS A 16 24.15 28.67 4.67
C HIS A 16 24.55 27.37 3.96
N ILE A 17 24.07 26.22 4.41
CA ILE A 17 24.33 24.95 3.73
C ILE A 17 23.40 24.82 2.53
N ARG A 18 23.97 25.01 1.33
CA ARG A 18 23.26 24.79 0.06
C ARG A 18 23.55 23.42 -0.50
N VAL A 19 22.49 22.72 -0.88
CA VAL A 19 22.55 21.46 -1.61
C VAL A 19 22.34 21.76 -3.09
N VAL A 20 23.16 21.15 -3.94
CA VAL A 20 23.01 21.20 -5.39
C VAL A 20 22.38 19.89 -5.85
N LEU A 21 21.23 19.99 -6.51
CA LEU A 21 20.49 18.86 -7.07
C LEU A 21 20.66 18.84 -8.58
N TYR A 22 21.11 17.71 -9.11
CA TYR A 22 21.19 17.47 -10.54
C TYR A 22 20.22 16.37 -10.93
N ALA A 23 19.26 16.72 -11.78
CA ALA A 23 18.30 15.77 -12.33
C ALA A 23 17.93 16.18 -13.75
N SER A 24 17.86 15.20 -14.66
CA SER A 24 17.40 15.41 -16.05
C SER A 24 18.13 16.54 -16.79
N GLY A 25 19.45 16.67 -16.59
CA GLY A 25 20.26 17.72 -17.22
C GLY A 25 20.03 19.13 -16.67
N ARG A 26 19.27 19.28 -15.57
CA ARG A 26 19.03 20.55 -14.88
C ARG A 26 19.72 20.54 -13.52
N MET A 27 20.20 21.71 -13.12
CA MET A 27 20.84 21.97 -11.84
C MET A 27 19.98 22.94 -11.05
N GLY A 28 19.63 22.57 -9.83
CA GLY A 28 18.95 23.45 -8.86
C GLY A 28 19.76 23.56 -7.58
N HIS A 29 19.62 24.68 -6.87
CA HIS A 29 20.16 24.85 -5.53
C HIS A 29 19.04 25.11 -4.53
N ALA A 30 19.12 24.52 -3.35
CA ALA A 30 18.19 24.79 -2.26
C ALA A 30 18.92 24.75 -0.91
N PRO A 31 18.45 25.49 0.10
CA PRO A 31 18.92 25.34 1.46
C PRO A 31 18.64 23.91 1.95
N LEU A 32 19.61 23.30 2.64
CA LEU A 32 19.49 21.94 3.16
C LEU A 32 18.26 21.81 4.07
N ASN A 33 18.04 22.77 4.97
CA ASN A 33 16.91 22.76 5.90
C ASN A 33 15.56 22.77 5.20
N ALA A 34 15.42 23.57 4.13
CA ALA A 34 14.21 23.61 3.32
C ALA A 34 13.92 22.25 2.67
N LEU A 35 14.95 21.60 2.11
CA LEU A 35 14.83 20.25 1.54
C LEU A 35 14.43 19.23 2.61
N LEU A 36 15.11 19.20 3.75
CA LEU A 36 14.80 18.26 4.83
C LEU A 36 13.38 18.44 5.36
N LYS A 37 12.91 19.68 5.49
CA LYS A 37 11.54 19.99 5.88
C LYS A 37 10.53 19.46 4.87
N GLN A 38 10.77 19.72 3.58
CA GLN A 38 9.91 19.23 2.50
C GLN A 38 9.89 17.70 2.48
N THR A 39 11.05 17.04 2.50
CA THR A 39 11.16 15.58 2.51
C THR A 39 10.42 14.96 3.69
N ARG A 40 10.52 15.56 4.88
CA ARG A 40 9.76 15.08 6.05
C ARG A 40 8.26 15.19 5.83
N GLN A 41 7.77 16.29 5.25
CA GLN A 41 6.36 16.47 4.95
C GLN A 41 5.88 15.47 3.89
N ASP A 42 6.68 15.25 2.85
CA ASP A 42 6.38 14.28 1.79
C ASP A 42 6.29 12.86 2.35
N LEU A 43 7.23 12.47 3.22
CA LEU A 43 7.21 11.17 3.89
C LEU A 43 5.96 10.99 4.76
N GLN A 44 5.56 12.02 5.51
CA GLN A 44 4.34 11.97 6.33
C GLN A 44 3.07 11.88 5.47
N CYS A 45 3.04 12.57 4.32
CA CYS A 45 1.93 12.49 3.38
C CYS A 45 1.86 11.10 2.74
N PHE A 46 3.00 10.59 2.28
CA PHE A 46 3.13 9.26 1.69
C PHE A 46 2.66 8.17 2.65
N ASP A 47 3.10 8.21 3.91
CA ASP A 47 2.72 7.23 4.94
C ASP A 47 1.20 7.21 5.20
N LYS A 48 0.58 8.41 5.25
CA LYS A 48 -0.88 8.54 5.37
C LYS A 48 -1.61 7.93 4.17
N ILE A 49 -1.17 8.25 2.95
CA ILE A 49 -1.78 7.74 1.71
C ILE A 49 -1.62 6.22 1.63
N GLN A 50 -0.44 5.69 1.92
CA GLN A 50 -0.18 4.24 1.94
C GLN A 50 -1.08 3.53 2.94
N THR A 51 -1.18 4.06 4.16
CA THR A 51 -2.04 3.48 5.21
C THR A 51 -3.51 3.42 4.77
N GLN A 52 -4.03 4.50 4.17
CA GLN A 52 -5.41 4.52 3.65
C GLN A 52 -5.61 3.51 2.52
N ASN A 53 -4.67 3.43 1.57
CA ASN A 53 -4.75 2.49 0.47
C ASN A 53 -4.71 1.04 0.94
N ILE A 54 -3.82 0.72 1.89
CA ILE A 54 -3.73 -0.62 2.50
C ILE A 54 -5.06 -0.97 3.18
N LEU A 55 -5.62 -0.06 3.97
CA LEU A 55 -6.91 -0.30 4.65
C LEU A 55 -8.03 -0.60 3.64
N GLN A 56 -8.14 0.19 2.58
CA GLN A 56 -9.15 -0.01 1.54
C GLN A 56 -8.95 -1.34 0.79
N LEU A 57 -7.70 -1.72 0.52
CA LEU A 57 -7.39 -3.00 -0.12
C LEU A 57 -7.75 -4.18 0.79
N THR A 58 -7.42 -4.11 2.08
CA THR A 58 -7.79 -5.14 3.06
C THR A 58 -9.30 -5.29 3.14
N GLN A 59 -10.07 -4.20 3.22
CA GLN A 59 -11.53 -4.26 3.24
C GLN A 59 -12.10 -4.91 1.98
N ARG A 60 -11.54 -4.60 0.81
CA ARG A 60 -11.97 -5.21 -0.45
C ARG A 60 -11.65 -6.71 -0.50
N LEU A 61 -10.50 -7.12 0.03
CA LEU A 61 -10.12 -8.52 0.15
C LEU A 61 -11.07 -9.27 1.09
N ASP A 62 -11.42 -8.70 2.24
CA ASP A 62 -12.36 -9.31 3.20
C ASP A 62 -13.74 -9.52 2.56
N ILE A 63 -14.24 -8.53 1.82
CA ILE A 63 -15.52 -8.64 1.10
C ILE A 63 -15.45 -9.76 0.06
N LEU A 64 -14.38 -9.83 -0.73
CA LEU A 64 -14.20 -10.88 -1.73
C LEU A 64 -14.09 -12.26 -1.08
N GLU A 65 -13.41 -12.38 0.05
CA GLU A 65 -13.31 -13.63 0.80
C GLU A 65 -14.69 -14.09 1.31
N GLN A 66 -15.49 -13.16 1.85
CA GLN A 66 -16.86 -13.45 2.28
C GLN A 66 -17.75 -13.86 1.11
N GLN A 67 -17.67 -13.16 -0.03
CA GLN A 67 -18.42 -13.52 -1.23
C GLN A 67 -18.04 -14.91 -1.74
N LEU A 68 -16.75 -15.24 -1.74
CA LEU A 68 -16.27 -16.56 -2.14
C LEU A 68 -16.80 -17.66 -1.19
N LYS A 69 -16.76 -17.44 0.13
CA LYS A 69 -17.31 -18.37 1.13
C LYS A 69 -18.80 -18.61 0.92
N THR A 70 -19.57 -17.57 0.63
CA THR A 70 -21.00 -17.69 0.34
C THR A 70 -21.23 -18.52 -0.93
N ILE A 71 -20.51 -18.25 -2.02
CA ILE A 71 -20.64 -19.01 -3.27
C ILE A 71 -20.32 -20.49 -3.06
N ILE A 72 -19.26 -20.81 -2.32
CA ILE A 72 -18.88 -22.20 -2.00
C ILE A 72 -20.01 -22.88 -1.23
N LYS A 73 -20.56 -22.22 -0.21
CA LYS A 73 -21.67 -22.76 0.58
C LYS A 73 -22.93 -22.98 -0.28
N ASP A 74 -23.27 -22.02 -1.12
CA ASP A 74 -24.43 -22.13 -2.00
C ASP A 74 -24.29 -23.31 -2.99
N LEU A 75 -23.07 -23.54 -3.49
CA LEU A 75 -22.76 -24.70 -4.35
C LEU A 75 -22.90 -26.03 -3.60
N GLU A 76 -22.43 -26.11 -2.35
CA GLU A 76 -22.59 -27.29 -1.48
C GLU A 76 -24.08 -27.57 -1.21
N ASP A 77 -24.86 -26.54 -0.88
CA ASP A 77 -26.29 -26.65 -0.63
C ASP A 77 -27.06 -27.11 -1.88
N VAL A 78 -26.69 -26.64 -3.07
CA VAL A 78 -27.26 -27.10 -4.35
C VAL A 78 -26.93 -28.56 -4.61
N LYS A 79 -25.67 -28.97 -4.37
CA LYS A 79 -25.25 -30.36 -4.56
C LYS A 79 -26.00 -31.31 -3.63
N HIS A 80 -26.15 -30.95 -2.35
CA HIS A 80 -26.92 -31.74 -1.39
C HIS A 80 -28.40 -31.87 -1.76
N LYS A 81 -29.01 -30.84 -2.37
CA LYS A 81 -30.39 -30.92 -2.88
C LYS A 81 -30.49 -31.85 -4.08
N GLN A 82 -29.53 -31.81 -5.02
CA GLN A 82 -29.50 -32.72 -6.17
C GLN A 82 -29.32 -34.18 -5.75
N ASP A 83 -28.40 -34.46 -4.83
CA ASP A 83 -28.17 -35.81 -4.30
C ASP A 83 -29.42 -36.37 -3.59
N ALA A 84 -30.16 -35.50 -2.87
CA ALA A 84 -31.41 -35.89 -2.21
C ALA A 84 -32.56 -36.17 -3.20
N GLU A 85 -32.67 -35.40 -4.28
CA GLU A 85 -33.66 -35.63 -5.34
C GLU A 85 -33.37 -36.89 -6.18
N GLU A 86 -32.10 -37.22 -6.43
CA GLU A 86 -31.71 -38.47 -7.09
C GLU A 86 -31.98 -39.70 -6.23
N ALA A 87 -31.73 -39.62 -4.92
CA ALA A 87 -32.03 -40.70 -3.98
C ALA A 87 -33.54 -41.00 -3.88
N ASP A 88 -34.39 -39.97 -3.95
CA ASP A 88 -35.85 -40.13 -3.88
C ASP A 88 -36.45 -40.72 -5.17
N LYS A 89 -35.91 -40.33 -6.33
CA LYS A 89 -36.29 -40.92 -7.64
C LYS A 89 -35.87 -42.39 -7.78
N SER A 90 -34.76 -42.79 -7.16
CA SER A 90 -34.28 -44.18 -7.19
C SER A 90 -35.16 -45.15 -6.37
N LYS A 91 -35.88 -44.64 -5.35
CA LYS A 91 -36.81 -45.44 -4.52
C LYS A 91 -38.18 -45.64 -5.14
N THR A 92 -38.59 -44.79 -6.08
CA THR A 92 -39.94 -44.81 -6.67
C THR A 92 -40.05 -45.65 -7.95
N MET A 93 -38.95 -46.12 -8.52
CA MET A 93 -38.92 -47.01 -9.69
C MET A 93 -38.61 -48.49 -9.37
N GLY A 94 -38.47 -48.84 -8.09
CA GLY A 94 -38.21 -50.21 -7.63
C GLY A 94 -39.34 -50.76 -6.78
N ASP A 95 -40.52 -50.97 -7.37
CA ASP A 95 -41.59 -51.86 -6.90
C ASP A 95 -42.35 -52.42 -8.10
#